data_AF-A0A0S8A747-F1
#
_entry.id   AF-A0A0S8A747-F1
#
_cell.length_a   1.000
_cell.length_b   1.000
_cell.length_c   1.000
_cell.angle_alpha   90.00
_cell.angle_beta   90.00
_cell.angle_gamma   90.00
#
_symmetry.space_group_name_H-M   'P 1'
#
loop_
_entity.id
_entity.type
_entity.pdbx_description
1 polymer ?
#
loop_
_entity_poly.entity_id
_entity_poly.type
_entity_poly.pdbx_seq_one_letter_code
_entity_poly.pdbx_strand_id
1 'polypeptide(L)'
;MPVKLIASLLLCLLLGACSTKMAYNYLDWILEWYVGDLVSLSEDQEWQFRNALARQLDWHRKKQLPLYVKSLDDLRNAINNGLTVEALQRIYHDQENGLNELIKQITPTLSELLATLSDSQVEQLMENLEEQNQELEDEYVKKSRDEQTGWEH
;
A
#
# COMPACT_ATOMS: atom_id res chain seq x y z
N MET A 1 35.66 9.54 16.29
CA MET A 1 34.18 9.45 16.42
C MET A 1 33.37 9.92 15.20
N PRO A 2 33.74 10.94 14.39
CA PRO A 2 32.87 11.40 13.29
C PRO A 2 32.76 10.40 12.13
N VAL A 3 33.81 9.63 11.86
CA VAL A 3 33.82 8.62 10.77
C VAL A 3 32.83 7.49 11.02
N LYS A 4 32.60 7.09 12.28
CA LYS A 4 31.62 6.04 12.64
C LYS A 4 30.18 6.55 12.51
N LEU A 5 29.93 7.83 12.85
CA LEU A 5 28.63 8.48 12.67
C LEU A 5 28.32 8.69 11.19
N ILE A 6 29.30 9.13 10.41
CA ILE A 6 29.18 9.28 8.95
C ILE A 6 28.96 7.90 8.29
N ALA A 7 29.68 6.86 8.70
CA ALA A 7 29.48 5.51 8.20
C ALA A 7 28.10 4.92 8.59
N SER A 8 27.63 5.18 9.81
CA SER A 8 26.29 4.77 10.24
C SER A 8 25.19 5.52 9.48
N LEU A 9 25.38 6.82 9.23
CA LEU A 9 24.43 7.64 8.46
C LEU A 9 24.40 7.18 6.99
N LEU A 10 25.58 6.93 6.39
CA LEU A 10 25.71 6.35 5.06
C LEU A 10 25.06 4.97 4.98
N LEU A 11 25.23 4.11 6.00
CA LEU A 11 24.58 2.81 6.05
C LEU A 11 23.06 2.93 6.14
N CYS A 12 22.52 3.83 6.96
CA CYS A 12 21.07 4.10 7.02
C CYS A 12 20.53 4.65 5.69
N LEU A 13 21.27 5.53 5.02
CA LEU A 13 20.90 6.07 3.70
C LEU A 13 20.97 5.01 2.60
N LEU A 14 21.98 4.13 2.63
CA LEU A 14 22.12 3.00 1.71
C LEU A 14 21.02 1.96 1.93
N LEU A 15 20.67 1.67 3.19
CA LEU A 15 19.56 0.79 3.52
C LEU A 15 18.22 1.40 3.10
N GLY A 16 18.02 2.73 3.23
CA GLY A 16 16.81 3.41 2.78
C GLY A 16 16.65 3.48 1.25
N ALA A 17 17.75 3.63 0.51
CA ALA A 17 17.73 3.60 -0.96
C ALA A 17 17.57 2.16 -1.52
N CYS A 18 18.10 1.16 -0.83
CA CYS A 18 17.91 -0.24 -1.19
C CYS A 18 16.54 -0.79 -0.75
N SER A 19 15.94 -0.27 0.33
CA SER A 19 14.70 -0.81 0.89
C SER A 19 13.49 -0.66 -0.04
N THR A 20 13.38 0.44 -0.78
CA THR A 20 12.28 0.64 -1.73
C THR A 20 12.38 -0.32 -2.91
N LYS A 21 13.57 -0.45 -3.50
CA LYS A 21 13.83 -1.44 -4.56
C LYS A 21 13.65 -2.87 -4.06
N MET A 22 14.10 -3.16 -2.85
CA MET A 22 13.92 -4.46 -2.20
C MET A 22 12.43 -4.73 -1.99
N ALA A 23 11.69 -3.83 -1.34
CA ALA A 23 10.25 -3.97 -1.11
C ALA A 23 9.50 -4.28 -2.41
N TYR A 24 9.77 -3.54 -3.49
CA TYR A 24 9.15 -3.78 -4.80
C TYR A 24 9.57 -5.07 -5.51
N ASN A 25 10.67 -5.71 -5.09
CA ASN A 25 11.10 -7.00 -5.61
C ASN A 25 10.48 -8.19 -4.85
N TYR A 26 9.93 -7.96 -3.65
CA TYR A 26 9.21 -8.98 -2.86
C TYR A 26 7.70 -8.71 -2.79
N LEU A 27 7.24 -7.60 -3.39
CA LEU A 27 5.86 -7.16 -3.27
C LEU A 27 4.88 -8.12 -3.96
N ASP A 28 5.32 -8.77 -5.03
CA ASP A 28 4.58 -9.86 -5.68
C ASP A 28 4.34 -11.02 -4.70
N TRP A 29 5.40 -11.49 -4.05
CA TRP A 29 5.32 -12.55 -3.04
C TRP A 29 4.43 -12.13 -1.85
N ILE A 30 4.59 -10.92 -1.30
CA ILE A 30 3.76 -10.45 -0.18
C ILE A 30 2.28 -10.45 -0.56
N LEU A 31 1.95 -9.97 -1.76
CA LEU A 31 0.56 -9.87 -2.22
C LEU A 31 -0.04 -11.24 -2.54
N GLU A 32 0.76 -12.22 -2.96
CA GLU A 32 0.32 -13.61 -3.07
C GLU A 32 -0.08 -14.19 -1.72
N TRP A 33 0.72 -13.97 -0.67
CA TRP A 33 0.36 -14.40 0.69
C TRP A 33 -0.92 -13.72 1.17
N TYR A 34 -1.02 -12.40 0.99
CA TYR A 34 -2.19 -11.64 1.39
C TYR A 34 -3.47 -12.15 0.70
N VAL A 35 -3.41 -12.45 -0.60
CA VAL A 35 -4.56 -13.03 -1.32
C VAL A 35 -4.82 -14.47 -0.89
N GLY A 36 -3.79 -15.27 -0.61
CA GLY A 36 -3.92 -16.63 -0.11
C GLY A 36 -4.61 -16.73 1.25
N ASP A 37 -4.36 -15.75 2.14
CA ASP A 37 -5.03 -15.63 3.43
C ASP A 37 -6.52 -15.25 3.28
N LEU A 38 -6.88 -14.59 2.17
CA LEU A 38 -8.26 -14.22 1.86
C LEU A 38 -9.02 -15.34 1.15
N VAL A 39 -8.41 -16.01 0.17
CA VAL A 39 -9.09 -17.03 -0.63
C VAL A 39 -8.10 -18.07 -1.14
N SER A 40 -8.48 -19.35 -1.02
CA SER A 40 -7.69 -20.47 -1.52
C SER A 40 -7.88 -20.63 -3.03
N LEU A 41 -6.97 -20.04 -3.81
CA LEU A 41 -6.97 -20.12 -5.28
C LEU A 41 -6.54 -21.50 -5.78
N SER A 42 -7.02 -21.90 -6.96
CA SER A 42 -6.52 -23.06 -7.70
C SER A 42 -5.18 -22.72 -8.39
N GLU A 43 -4.42 -23.74 -8.82
CA GLU A 43 -3.15 -23.54 -9.51
C GLU A 43 -3.30 -22.63 -10.75
N ASP A 44 -4.38 -22.80 -11.53
CA ASP A 44 -4.66 -21.97 -12.71
C ASP A 44 -4.98 -20.52 -12.33
N GLN A 45 -5.77 -20.31 -11.26
CA GLN A 45 -6.12 -18.98 -10.76
C GLN A 45 -4.89 -18.26 -10.19
N GLU A 46 -4.03 -18.97 -9.44
CA GLU A 46 -2.76 -18.43 -8.94
C GLU A 46 -1.87 -17.99 -10.11
N TRP A 47 -1.69 -18.85 -11.12
CA TRP A 47 -0.87 -18.51 -12.27
C TRP A 47 -1.39 -17.27 -13.01
N GLN A 48 -2.70 -17.16 -13.19
CA GLN A 48 -3.33 -15.97 -13.79
C GLN A 48 -3.10 -14.72 -12.92
N PHE A 49 -3.31 -14.83 -11.61
CA PHE A 49 -3.11 -13.74 -10.65
C PHE A 49 -1.66 -13.24 -10.67
N ARG A 50 -0.67 -14.13 -10.55
CA ARG A 50 0.76 -13.78 -10.55
C ARG A 50 1.16 -13.01 -11.80
N ASN A 51 0.73 -13.48 -12.97
CA ASN A 51 1.03 -12.82 -14.24
C ASN A 51 0.38 -11.43 -14.35
N ALA A 52 -0.85 -11.30 -13.88
CA ALA A 52 -1.53 -10.01 -13.89
C ALA A 52 -0.90 -9.04 -12.89
N LEU A 53 -0.60 -9.52 -11.68
CA LEU A 53 0.07 -8.77 -10.64
C LEU A 53 1.42 -8.21 -11.09
N ALA A 54 2.26 -9.04 -11.75
CA ALA A 54 3.54 -8.59 -12.28
C ALA A 54 3.39 -7.40 -13.26
N ARG A 55 2.37 -7.42 -14.12
CA ARG A 55 2.06 -6.30 -15.04
C ARG A 55 1.61 -5.06 -14.28
N GLN A 56 0.75 -5.22 -13.28
CA GLN A 56 0.26 -4.07 -12.49
C GLN A 56 1.37 -3.44 -11.65
N LEU A 57 2.26 -4.23 -11.06
CA LEU A 57 3.41 -3.74 -10.30
C LEU A 57 4.42 -2.99 -11.19
N ASP A 58 4.67 -3.47 -12.41
CA ASP A 58 5.52 -2.76 -13.37
C ASP A 58 4.91 -1.42 -13.79
N TRP A 59 3.60 -1.39 -14.07
CA TRP A 59 2.87 -0.16 -14.36
C TRP A 59 2.93 0.82 -13.17
N HIS A 60 2.64 0.34 -11.96
CA HIS A 60 2.63 1.16 -10.75
C HIS A 60 4.00 1.80 -10.52
N ARG A 61 5.06 1.01 -10.65
CA ARG A 61 6.45 1.48 -10.54
C ARG A 61 6.78 2.56 -11.57
N LYS A 62 6.28 2.45 -12.80
CA LYS A 62 6.57 3.39 -13.89
C LYS A 62 5.66 4.64 -13.88
N LYS A 63 4.44 4.54 -13.34
CA LYS A 63 3.42 5.59 -13.46
C LYS A 63 3.07 6.27 -12.15
N GLN A 64 2.90 5.52 -11.06
CA GLN A 64 2.47 6.05 -9.76
C GLN A 64 3.65 6.46 -8.89
N LEU A 65 4.71 5.64 -8.84
CA LEU A 65 5.86 5.92 -7.97
C LEU A 65 6.55 7.27 -8.26
N PRO A 66 6.74 7.71 -9.52
CA PRO A 66 7.27 9.04 -9.80
C PRO A 66 6.37 10.18 -9.30
N LEU A 67 5.05 9.98 -9.28
CA LEU A 67 4.11 10.98 -8.75
C LEU A 67 4.28 11.13 -7.24
N TYR A 68 4.44 10.03 -6.51
CA TYR A 68 4.72 10.10 -5.07
C TYR A 68 6.03 10.81 -4.76
N VAL A 69 7.09 10.57 -5.54
CA VAL A 69 8.36 11.30 -5.39
C VAL A 69 8.14 12.80 -5.57
N LYS A 70 7.43 13.20 -6.64
CA LYS A 70 7.11 14.60 -6.89
C LYS A 70 6.29 15.21 -5.74
N SER A 71 5.26 14.53 -5.26
CA SER A 71 4.42 15.01 -4.15
C SER A 71 5.21 15.20 -2.86
N LEU A 72 6.16 14.31 -2.56
CA LEU A 72 7.04 14.43 -1.40
C LEU A 72 8.03 15.59 -1.54
N ASP A 73 8.57 15.81 -2.73
CA ASP A 73 9.43 16.97 -3.02
C ASP A 73 8.65 18.29 -2.92
N ASP A 74 7.42 18.33 -3.45
CA ASP A 74 6.52 19.49 -3.34
C ASP A 74 6.19 19.79 -1.87
N LEU A 75 5.88 18.76 -1.08
CA LEU A 75 5.63 18.90 0.36
C LEU A 75 6.87 19.42 1.09
N ARG A 76 8.04 18.85 0.82
CA ARG A 76 9.32 19.29 1.41
C ARG A 76 9.58 20.76 1.09
N ASN A 77 9.36 21.18 -0.16
CA ASN A 77 9.53 22.56 -0.59
C ASN A 77 8.53 23.49 0.11
N ALA A 78 7.27 23.07 0.25
CA ALA A 78 6.25 23.85 0.96
C ALA A 78 6.61 24.03 2.45
N ILE A 79 7.07 22.98 3.13
CA ILE A 79 7.51 23.05 4.53
C ILE A 79 8.64 24.07 4.70
N ASN A 80 9.61 24.11 3.77
CA ASN A 80 10.77 25.00 3.88
C ASN A 80 10.48 26.46 3.51
N ASN A 81 9.44 26.73 2.71
CA ASN A 81 9.14 28.07 2.18
C ASN A 81 7.88 28.71 2.78
N GLY A 82 7.28 28.06 3.78
CA GLY A 82 6.02 28.48 4.39
C GLY A 82 4.87 27.61 3.88
N LEU A 83 4.47 26.64 4.71
CA LEU A 83 3.38 25.72 4.39
C LEU A 83 2.04 26.46 4.40
N THR A 84 1.33 26.43 3.27
CA THR A 84 -0.03 26.99 3.18
C THR A 84 -1.07 25.90 3.03
N VAL A 85 -2.31 26.22 3.37
CA VAL A 85 -3.45 25.31 3.22
C VAL A 85 -3.65 24.94 1.75
N GLU A 86 -3.47 25.90 0.84
CA GLU A 86 -3.63 25.70 -0.60
C GLU A 86 -2.57 24.75 -1.16
N ALA A 87 -1.34 24.81 -0.65
CA ALA A 87 -0.27 23.89 -1.02
C ALA A 87 -0.61 22.46 -0.57
N LEU A 88 -1.09 22.29 0.67
CA LEU A 88 -1.54 21.00 1.19
C LEU A 88 -2.73 20.44 0.40
N GLN A 89 -3.72 21.28 0.08
CA GLN A 89 -4.88 20.87 -0.70
C GLN A 89 -4.50 20.37 -2.10
N ARG A 90 -3.54 21.04 -2.75
CA ARG A 90 -3.03 20.60 -4.06
C ARG A 90 -2.35 19.24 -3.98
N ILE A 91 -1.46 19.05 -3.00
CA ILE A 91 -0.78 17.78 -2.78
C ILE A 91 -1.80 16.67 -2.51
N TYR A 92 -2.78 16.94 -1.65
CA TYR A 92 -3.86 16.00 -1.35
C TYR A 92 -4.63 15.60 -2.62
N HIS A 93 -5.01 16.57 -3.45
CA HIS A 93 -5.76 16.29 -4.68
C HIS A 93 -4.94 15.52 -5.71
N ASP A 94 -3.63 15.80 -5.83
CA ASP A 94 -2.72 15.02 -6.69
C ASP A 94 -2.65 13.55 -6.23
N GLN A 95 -2.65 13.30 -4.92
CA GLN A 95 -2.68 11.95 -4.35
C GLN A 95 -4.01 11.23 -4.59
N GLU A 96 -5.14 11.92 -4.43
CA GLU A 96 -6.48 11.40 -4.71
C GLU A 96 -6.62 11.00 -6.18
N ASN A 97 -6.13 11.84 -7.09
CA ASN A 97 -6.10 11.52 -8.52
C ASN A 97 -5.22 10.31 -8.82
N GLY A 98 -4.04 10.22 -8.19
CA GLY A 98 -3.17 9.05 -8.29
C GLY A 98 -3.87 7.76 -7.87
N LEU A 99 -4.56 7.78 -6.72
CA LEU A 99 -5.35 6.65 -6.22
C LEU A 99 -6.48 6.27 -7.18
N ASN A 100 -7.22 7.24 -7.71
CA ASN A 100 -8.29 6.99 -8.67
C ASN A 100 -7.77 6.31 -9.95
N GLU A 101 -6.62 6.73 -10.46
CA GLU A 101 -5.98 6.10 -11.61
C GLU A 101 -5.47 4.69 -11.30
N LEU A 102 -4.94 4.47 -10.10
CA LEU A 102 -4.57 3.13 -9.64
C LEU A 102 -5.79 2.20 -9.61
N ILE A 103 -6.89 2.62 -9.00
CA ILE A 103 -8.13 1.84 -8.92
C ILE A 103 -8.62 1.49 -10.34
N LYS A 104 -8.74 2.48 -11.23
CA LYS A 104 -9.15 2.25 -12.63
C LYS A 104 -8.26 1.25 -13.35
N GLN A 105 -6.95 1.28 -13.10
CA GLN A 105 -5.98 0.41 -13.74
C GLN A 105 -6.08 -1.06 -13.26
N ILE A 106 -6.33 -1.28 -11.97
CA ILE A 106 -6.37 -2.64 -11.39
C ILE A 106 -7.76 -3.29 -11.49
N THR A 107 -8.83 -2.51 -11.55
CA THR A 107 -10.22 -3.01 -11.57
C THR A 107 -10.45 -4.11 -12.62
N PRO A 108 -10.04 -3.96 -13.90
CA PRO A 108 -10.28 -5.01 -14.89
C PRO A 108 -9.65 -6.35 -14.51
N THR A 109 -8.39 -6.31 -14.04
CA THR A 109 -7.67 -7.51 -13.59
C THR A 109 -8.35 -8.15 -12.38
N LEU A 110 -8.78 -7.35 -11.41
CA LEU A 110 -9.46 -7.87 -10.24
C LEU A 110 -10.82 -8.47 -10.59
N SER A 111 -11.60 -7.81 -11.47
CA SER A 111 -12.88 -8.34 -11.95
C SER A 111 -12.72 -9.66 -12.70
N GLU A 112 -11.67 -9.81 -13.51
CA GLU A 112 -11.35 -11.07 -14.18
C GLU A 112 -11.08 -12.18 -13.17
N LEU A 113 -10.24 -11.95 -12.16
CA LEU A 113 -9.97 -12.95 -11.12
C LEU A 113 -11.26 -13.30 -10.34
N LEU A 114 -11.99 -12.30 -9.88
CA LEU A 114 -13.23 -12.50 -9.11
C LEU A 114 -14.27 -13.31 -9.91
N ALA A 115 -14.36 -13.10 -11.22
CA ALA A 115 -15.25 -13.85 -12.09
C ALA A 115 -14.86 -15.34 -12.26
N THR A 116 -13.64 -15.73 -11.89
CA THR A 116 -13.19 -17.13 -11.93
C THR A 116 -13.42 -17.89 -10.63
N LEU A 117 -13.82 -17.20 -9.55
CA LEU A 117 -14.01 -17.83 -8.25
C LEU A 117 -15.26 -18.71 -8.23
N SER A 118 -15.18 -19.85 -7.54
CA SER A 118 -16.36 -20.65 -7.22
C SER A 118 -17.19 -20.02 -6.11
N ASP A 119 -18.44 -20.45 -5.96
CA ASP A 119 -19.32 -19.98 -4.86
C ASP A 119 -18.66 -20.17 -3.49
N SER A 120 -17.97 -21.30 -3.26
CA SER A 120 -17.25 -21.57 -2.03
C SER A 120 -16.05 -20.64 -1.81
N GLN A 121 -15.34 -20.26 -2.89
CA GLN A 121 -14.23 -19.31 -2.81
C GLN A 121 -14.74 -17.88 -2.55
N VAL A 122 -15.91 -17.52 -3.07
CA VAL A 122 -16.56 -16.23 -2.79
C VAL A 122 -16.98 -16.16 -1.32
N GLU A 123 -17.57 -17.23 -0.78
CA GLU A 123 -17.93 -17.29 0.65
C GLU A 123 -16.69 -17.16 1.54
N GLN A 124 -15.63 -17.92 1.26
CA GLN A 124 -14.36 -17.82 1.98
C GLN A 124 -13.77 -16.41 1.93
N LEU A 125 -13.76 -15.77 0.75
CA LEU A 125 -13.26 -14.41 0.58
C LEU A 125 -14.03 -13.42 1.46
N MET A 126 -15.36 -13.50 1.48
CA MET A 126 -16.21 -12.59 2.24
C MET A 126 -16.05 -12.79 3.75
N GLU A 127 -15.97 -14.04 4.21
CA GLU A 127 -15.73 -14.37 5.62
C GLU A 127 -14.38 -13.83 6.10
N ASN A 128 -13.31 -14.10 5.37
CA ASN A 128 -11.97 -13.65 5.73
C ASN A 128 -11.81 -12.13 5.67
N LEU A 129 -12.47 -11.45 4.73
CA LEU A 129 -12.51 -9.98 4.68
C LEU A 129 -13.25 -9.40 5.89
N GLU A 130 -14.36 -10.00 6.30
CA GLU A 130 -15.12 -9.56 7.46
C GLU A 130 -14.32 -9.76 8.76
N GLU A 131 -13.65 -10.89 8.91
CA GLU A 131 -12.77 -11.16 10.05
C GLU A 131 -11.63 -10.12 10.14
N GLN A 132 -10.92 -9.87 9.03
CA GLN A 132 -9.87 -8.83 9.00
C GLN A 132 -10.41 -7.44 9.33
N ASN A 133 -11.61 -7.09 8.85
CA ASN A 133 -12.23 -5.80 9.19
C ASN A 133 -12.54 -5.69 10.69
N GLN A 134 -13.03 -6.76 11.31
CA GLN A 134 -13.32 -6.79 12.74
C GLN A 134 -12.04 -6.66 13.57
N GLU A 135 -10.97 -7.36 13.20
CA GLU A 135 -9.66 -7.24 13.85
C GLU A 135 -9.13 -5.80 13.79
N LEU A 136 -9.22 -5.16 12.61
CA LEU A 136 -8.80 -3.76 12.44
C LEU A 136 -9.66 -2.79 13.25
N GLU A 137 -10.97 -3.01 13.34
CA GLU A 137 -11.86 -2.19 14.17
C GLU A 137 -11.50 -2.31 15.65
N ASP A 138 -11.23 -3.53 16.12
CA ASP A 138 -10.83 -3.78 17.50
C ASP A 138 -9.48 -3.13 17.83
N GLU A 139 -8.48 -3.28 16.96
CA GLU A 139 -7.14 -2.76 17.19
C GLU A 139 -7.06 -1.24 17.13
N TYR A 140 -7.75 -0.60 16.18
CA TYR A 140 -7.55 0.83 15.91
C TYR A 140 -8.74 1.71 16.30
N VAL A 141 -9.98 1.23 16.20
CA VAL A 141 -11.17 2.06 16.45
C VAL A 141 -11.63 1.94 17.90
N LYS A 142 -11.77 0.72 18.42
CA LYS A 142 -12.21 0.50 19.80
C LYS A 142 -11.11 0.88 20.79
N LYS A 143 -9.87 0.43 20.56
CA LYS A 143 -8.71 0.83 21.38
C LYS A 143 -8.52 2.34 21.43
N SER A 144 -8.61 3.05 20.29
CA SER A 144 -8.49 4.52 20.28
C SER A 144 -9.60 5.21 21.06
N ARG A 145 -10.82 4.64 21.09
CA ARG A 145 -11.95 5.17 21.85
C ARG A 145 -11.75 4.97 23.35
N ASP A 146 -11.30 3.79 23.75
CA ASP A 146 -11.05 3.44 25.15
C ASP A 146 -9.83 4.19 25.71
N GLU A 147 -8.79 4.38 24.89
CA GLU A 147 -7.67 5.24 25.24
C GLU A 147 -8.13 6.70 25.41
N GLN A 148 -8.99 7.23 24.53
CA GLN A 148 -9.51 8.60 24.64
C GLN A 148 -10.39 8.83 25.88
N THR A 149 -11.23 7.87 26.27
CA THR A 149 -12.05 7.97 27.49
C THR A 149 -11.25 7.77 28.78
N GLY A 150 -10.08 7.12 28.70
CA GLY A 150 -9.16 6.93 29.83
C GLY A 150 -8.42 8.20 30.29
N TRP A 151 -8.40 9.28 29.50
CA TRP A 151 -7.82 10.59 29.89
C TRP A 151 -8.81 11.50 30.63
N GLU A 152 -10.08 11.08 30.80
CA GLU A 152 -11.13 11.86 31.47
C GLU A 152 -11.30 11.51 32.96
N HIS A 153 -10.42 10.68 33.53
CA HIS A 153 -10.34 10.33 34.96
C HIS A 153 -8.96 10.64 35.55
#